data_AF-A0A2D6MA67-F1
#
_entry.id   AF-A0A2D6MA67-F1
#
_cell.length_a   1.000
_cell.length_b   1.000
_cell.length_c   1.000
_cell.angle_alpha   90.00
_cell.angle_beta   90.00
_cell.angle_gamma   90.00
#
_symmetry.space_group_name_H-M   'P 1'
#
loop_
_entity.id
_entity.type
_entity.pdbx_description
1 polymer ?
#
loop_
_entity_poly.entity_id
_entity_poly.type
_entity_poly.pdbx_seq_one_letter_code
_entity_poly.pdbx_strand_id
1 'polypeptide(L)'
;MDDGIFISSNSVMDMSPLFCPVCDFVMNNASDDNYFSKYECCTDCAIRWAESNSNKWISGWRPTKKEILAEIKKRKLSPPSFQI
;
A
#
# COMPACT_ATOMS: atom_id res chain seq x y z
N MET A 1 7.26 -34.28 -29.46
CA MET A 1 8.01 -33.15 -28.89
C MET A 1 7.04 -32.01 -28.89
N ASP A 2 6.54 -31.62 -27.72
CA ASP A 2 5.47 -30.63 -27.58
C ASP A 2 6.07 -29.31 -27.12
N ASP A 3 5.69 -28.25 -27.83
CA ASP A 3 6.28 -26.92 -27.86
C ASP A 3 6.27 -26.20 -26.50
N GLY A 4 7.43 -25.63 -26.15
CA GLY A 4 7.59 -24.83 -24.95
C GLY A 4 6.85 -23.50 -25.04
N ILE A 5 5.90 -23.28 -24.14
CA ILE A 5 5.29 -21.97 -23.93
C ILE A 5 6.31 -21.06 -23.22
N PHE A 6 6.86 -20.09 -23.94
CA PHE A 6 7.73 -19.06 -23.37
C PHE A 6 6.86 -17.92 -22.85
N ILE A 7 6.47 -17.98 -21.57
CA ILE A 7 5.81 -16.86 -20.92
C ILE A 7 6.89 -15.80 -20.63
N SER A 8 7.10 -14.90 -21.59
CA SER A 8 7.73 -13.61 -21.32
C SER A 8 6.72 -12.75 -20.57
N SER A 9 6.67 -12.91 -19.24
CA SER A 9 5.81 -12.11 -18.38
C SER A 9 6.22 -10.64 -18.44
N ASN A 10 5.52 -9.94 -19.33
CA ASN A 10 5.19 -8.53 -19.38
C ASN A 10 6.01 -7.56 -18.53
N SER A 11 6.63 -6.62 -19.24
CA SER A 11 6.93 -5.25 -18.84
C SER A 11 6.15 -4.79 -17.61
N VAL A 12 6.87 -4.64 -16.50
CA VAL A 12 6.44 -3.81 -15.37
C VAL A 12 6.43 -2.36 -15.84
N MET A 13 5.33 -1.94 -16.46
CA MET A 13 5.00 -0.52 -16.49
C MET A 13 4.94 -0.08 -15.03
N ASP A 14 5.64 0.99 -14.72
CA ASP A 14 5.70 1.71 -13.43
C ASP A 14 4.31 2.25 -13.08
N MET A 15 3.34 1.35 -12.88
CA MET A 15 2.00 1.67 -12.41
C MET A 15 2.00 1.47 -10.91
N SER A 16 1.43 2.45 -10.20
CA SER A 16 1.20 2.35 -8.77
C SER A 16 0.54 1.00 -8.45
N PRO A 17 1.06 0.25 -7.46
CA PRO A 17 0.58 -1.09 -7.20
C PRO A 17 -0.89 -1.01 -6.78
N LEU A 18 -1.71 -1.97 -7.22
CA LEU A 18 -3.13 -2.01 -6.83
C LEU A 18 -3.29 -2.16 -5.31
N PHE A 19 -2.29 -2.72 -4.64
CA PHE A 19 -2.27 -2.97 -3.20
C PHE A 19 -1.12 -2.23 -2.53
N CYS A 20 -1.40 -1.69 -1.36
CA CYS A 20 -0.41 -1.02 -0.53
C CYS A 20 0.64 -2.02 -0.04
N PRO A 21 1.96 -1.78 -0.25
CA PRO A 21 3.01 -2.71 0.19
C PRO A 21 3.13 -2.84 1.71
N VAL A 22 2.52 -1.93 2.48
CA VAL A 22 2.56 -1.94 3.95
C VAL A 22 1.40 -2.74 4.52
N CYS A 23 0.16 -2.44 4.12
CA CYS A 23 -1.04 -3.00 4.74
C CYS A 23 -1.88 -3.88 3.81
N ASP A 24 -1.46 -4.08 2.56
CA ASP A 24 -2.14 -4.89 1.55
C ASP A 24 -3.58 -4.41 1.24
N PHE A 25 -3.90 -3.15 1.57
CA PHE A 25 -5.18 -2.54 1.19
C PHE A 25 -5.17 -2.08 -0.25
N VAL A 26 -6.32 -2.18 -0.89
CA VAL A 26 -6.56 -1.64 -2.24
C VAL A 26 -6.36 -0.12 -2.21
N MET A 27 -5.48 0.38 -3.07
CA MET A 27 -5.25 1.81 -3.29
C MET A 27 -6.13 2.28 -4.43
N ASN A 28 -7.38 2.66 -4.12
CA ASN A 28 -8.37 3.09 -5.11
C ASN A 28 -8.69 4.59 -5.06
N ASN A 29 -8.16 5.33 -4.10
CA ASN A 29 -8.40 6.76 -3.99
C ASN A 29 -7.29 7.57 -4.65
N ALA A 30 -7.64 8.74 -5.19
CA ALA A 30 -6.67 9.71 -5.71
C ALA A 30 -5.67 10.17 -4.63
N SER A 31 -6.09 10.20 -3.36
CA SER A 31 -5.19 10.46 -2.23
C SER A 31 -4.10 9.39 -2.14
N ASP A 32 -4.43 8.12 -2.36
CA ASP A 32 -3.45 7.04 -2.27
C ASP A 32 -2.34 7.21 -3.30
N ASP A 33 -2.64 7.67 -4.51
CA ASP A 33 -1.65 7.95 -5.55
C ASP A 33 -0.66 9.07 -5.14
N ASN A 34 -1.18 10.18 -4.62
CA ASN A 34 -0.35 11.30 -4.17
C ASN A 34 0.52 10.93 -2.94
N TYR A 35 -0.03 10.14 -2.01
CA TYR A 35 0.74 9.66 -0.86
C TYR A 35 1.72 8.54 -1.24
N PHE A 36 1.37 7.69 -2.20
CA PHE A 36 2.27 6.67 -2.73
C PHE A 36 3.47 7.31 -3.42
N SER A 37 3.27 8.37 -4.21
CA SER A 37 4.37 9.13 -4.82
C SER A 37 5.33 9.77 -3.80
N LYS A 38 4.87 10.02 -2.57
CA LYS A 38 5.68 10.67 -1.50
C LYS A 38 6.30 9.68 -0.52
N TYR A 39 5.58 8.62 -0.17
CA TYR A 39 5.91 7.72 0.94
C TYR A 39 5.88 6.24 0.54
N GLU A 40 5.57 5.93 -0.72
CA GLU A 40 5.48 4.56 -1.26
C GLU A 40 4.49 3.68 -0.49
N CYS A 41 3.42 4.29 0.03
CA CYS A 41 2.35 3.60 0.75
C CYS A 41 1.01 4.33 0.60
N CYS A 42 -0.07 3.65 0.97
CA CYS A 42 -1.40 4.24 0.95
C CYS A 42 -1.53 5.39 1.96
N THR A 43 -2.53 6.22 1.73
CA THR A 43 -2.85 7.43 2.50
C THR A 43 -2.89 7.16 4.01
N ASP A 44 -3.67 6.16 4.45
CA ASP A 44 -3.79 5.85 5.88
C ASP A 44 -2.48 5.41 6.53
N CYS A 45 -1.67 4.59 5.83
CA CYS A 45 -0.37 4.17 6.35
C CYS A 45 0.56 5.36 6.47
N ALA A 46 0.52 6.25 5.48
CA ALA A 46 1.31 7.45 5.48
C ALA A 46 0.91 8.37 6.64
N ILE A 47 -0.37 8.70 6.80
CA ILE A 47 -0.85 9.53 7.92
C ILE A 47 -0.48 8.90 9.27
N ARG A 48 -0.67 7.57 9.40
CA ARG A 48 -0.49 6.85 10.67
C ARG A 48 0.97 6.74 11.10
N TRP A 49 1.87 6.45 10.16
CA TRP A 49 3.26 6.15 10.46
C TRP A 49 4.24 7.09 9.77
N ALA A 50 4.08 7.34 8.48
CA ALA A 50 5.03 8.12 7.69
C ALA A 50 5.01 9.62 8.06
N GLU A 51 3.86 10.26 8.22
CA GLU A 51 3.78 11.68 8.61
C GLU A 51 4.32 11.89 10.03
N SER A 52 3.88 11.06 10.97
CA SER A 52 4.32 11.16 12.38
C SER A 52 5.80 10.83 12.58
N ASN A 53 6.42 10.05 11.69
CA ASN A 53 7.83 9.65 11.77
C ASN A 53 8.56 9.85 10.45
N SER A 54 8.33 10.97 9.76
CA SER A 54 8.85 11.21 8.40
C SER A 54 10.35 11.01 8.30
N ASN A 55 11.11 11.51 9.28
CA ASN A 55 12.55 11.34 9.33
C ASN A 55 12.99 9.86 9.40
N LYS A 56 12.27 9.03 10.17
CA LYS A 56 12.54 7.58 10.25
C LYS A 56 12.08 6.86 9.00
N TRP A 57 10.96 7.29 8.41
CA TRP A 57 10.40 6.70 7.20
C TRP A 57 11.34 6.85 6.00
N ILE A 58 11.91 8.06 5.85
CA ILE A 58 12.95 8.37 4.85
C ILE A 58 14.23 7.56 5.13
N SER A 59 14.53 7.30 6.40
CA SER A 59 15.65 6.42 6.80
C SER A 59 15.37 4.92 6.58
N GLY A 60 14.22 4.56 6.01
CA GLY A 60 13.86 3.17 5.70
C GLY A 60 13.13 2.42 6.82
N TRP A 61 12.77 3.08 7.92
CA TRP A 61 11.98 2.44 8.97
C TRP A 61 10.56 2.15 8.51
N ARG A 62 10.03 0.98 8.88
CA ARG A 62 8.64 0.57 8.64
C ARG A 62 8.05 -0.06 9.91
N PRO A 63 6.74 0.05 10.15
CA PRO A 63 6.07 -0.51 11.30
C PRO A 63 6.13 -2.04 11.32
N THR A 64 5.98 -2.62 12.50
CA THR A 64 6.00 -4.09 12.65
C THR A 64 4.73 -4.73 12.09
N LYS A 65 4.82 -5.99 11.65
CA LYS A 65 3.66 -6.75 11.15
C LYS A 65 2.50 -6.77 12.15
N LYS A 66 2.79 -6.80 13.45
CA LYS A 66 1.76 -6.78 14.51
C LYS A 66 0.98 -5.46 14.52
N GLU A 67 1.67 -4.32 14.40
CA GLU A 67 1.04 -3.00 14.34
C GLU A 67 0.21 -2.83 13.08
N ILE A 68 0.76 -3.27 11.94
CA ILE A 68 0.05 -3.26 10.65
C ILE A 68 -1.25 -4.07 10.76
N LEU A 69 -1.18 -5.30 11.26
CA LEU A 69 -2.36 -6.16 11.43
C LEU A 69 -3.40 -5.58 12.39
N ALA A 70 -2.96 -4.91 13.47
CA ALA A 70 -3.87 -4.24 14.39
C ALA A 70 -4.62 -3.10 13.69
N GLU A 71 -3.93 -2.33 12.85
CA GLU A 71 -4.55 -1.25 12.08
C GLU A 71 -5.49 -1.78 10.99
N ILE A 72 -5.09 -2.83 10.27
CA ILE A 72 -5.95 -3.52 9.29
C ILE A 72 -7.26 -3.97 9.95
N LYS A 73 -7.16 -4.59 11.15
CA LYS A 73 -8.36 -5.02 11.91
C LYS A 73 -9.26 -3.83 12.24
N LYS A 74 -8.71 -2.71 12.72
CA LYS A 74 -9.49 -1.50 13.02
C LYS A 74 -10.20 -0.95 11.79
N ARG A 75 -9.50 -0.83 10.66
CA ARG A 75 -10.06 -0.32 9.39
C ARG A 75 -11.15 -1.24 8.83
N LYS A 76 -11.07 -2.55 9.08
CA LYS A 76 -12.14 -3.50 8.74
C LYS A 76 -13.34 -3.43 9.70
N LEU A 77 -13.12 -3.06 10.95
CA LEU A 77 -14.15 -2.95 11.99
C LEU A 77 -14.95 -1.65 11.88
N SER A 78 -14.35 -0.57 11.37
CA SER A 78 -15.06 0.64 10.96
C SER A 78 -15.40 0.55 9.48
N PRO A 79 -16.58 0.02 9.08
CA PRO A 79 -16.98 0.10 7.68
C PRO A 79 -16.90 1.58 7.25
N PRO A 80 -16.42 1.89 6.04
CA PRO A 80 -16.60 3.21 5.49
C PRO A 80 -18.09 3.50 5.58
N SER A 81 -18.45 4.47 6.41
CA SER A 81 -19.81 4.98 6.52
C SER A 81 -20.24 5.26 5.09
N PHE A 82 -21.19 4.44 4.63
CA PHE A 82 -21.93 4.51 3.37
C PHE A 82 -21.52 5.71 2.50
N GLN A 83 -20.93 5.43 1.34
CA GLN A 83 -21.09 6.36 0.22
C GLN A 83 -22.60 6.53 0.01
N ILE A 84 -23.13 7.67 0.46
CA ILE A 84 -24.48 8.18 0.18
C ILE A 84 -24.44 8.82 -1.19
#